data_AF-A0A251XE24-F1
#
_entry.id   AF-A0A251XE24-F1
#
_cell.length_a   1.000
_cell.length_b   1.000
_cell.length_c   1.000
_cell.angle_alpha   90.00
_cell.angle_beta   90.00
_cell.angle_gamma   90.00
#
_symmetry.space_group_name_H-M   'P 1'
#
loop_
_entity.id
_entity.type
_entity.pdbx_description
1 polymer ?
#
loop_
_entity_poly.entity_id
_entity_poly.type
_entity_poly.pdbx_seq_one_letter_code
_entity_poly.pdbx_strand_id
1 'polypeptide(L)'
;MFGPFAIADMAGLDVYAFCYASLQTRWPERFATPASLQEHVDAGEYGTKTGSGYLDVPAERTEALVAYRNKAYVAIKELMDELGPAPTG
;
A
#
# COMPACT_ATOMS: atom_id res chain seq x y z
N MET A 1 -10.09 5.69 -5.11
CA MET A 1 -8.95 5.58 -4.18
C MET A 1 -8.89 4.14 -3.69
N PHE A 2 -7.69 3.55 -3.59
CA PHE A 2 -7.54 2.17 -3.11
C PHE A 2 -7.56 2.14 -1.59
N GLY A 3 -8.11 1.08 -1.02
CA GLY A 3 -8.11 0.87 0.44
C GLY A 3 -6.68 0.65 0.97
N PRO A 4 -6.46 0.84 2.28
CA PRO A 4 -5.13 0.77 2.90
C PRO A 4 -4.45 -0.60 2.70
N PHE A 5 -5.20 -1.70 2.78
CA PHE A 5 -4.66 -3.05 2.55
C PHE A 5 -4.25 -3.30 1.10
N ALA A 6 -5.03 -2.82 0.13
CA ALA A 6 -4.66 -2.90 -1.28
C ALA A 6 -3.37 -2.11 -1.57
N ILE A 7 -3.21 -0.94 -0.94
CA ILE A 7 -1.99 -0.15 -1.05
C ILE A 7 -0.81 -0.86 -0.40
N ALA A 8 -1.00 -1.48 0.77
CA ALA A 8 0.03 -2.26 1.44
C ALA A 8 0.49 -3.43 0.58
N ASP A 9 -0.43 -4.21 -0.01
CA ASP A 9 -0.08 -5.31 -0.91
C ASP A 9 0.58 -4.84 -2.21
N MET A 10 0.23 -3.66 -2.71
CA MET A 10 0.87 -3.05 -3.88
C MET A 10 2.27 -2.52 -3.59
N ALA A 11 2.51 -2.05 -2.36
CA ALA A 11 3.80 -1.54 -1.93
C ALA A 11 4.77 -2.66 -1.51
N GLY A 12 4.24 -3.75 -0.95
CA GLY A 12 5.00 -4.88 -0.42
C GLY A 12 4.90 -4.97 1.10
N LEU A 13 4.41 -6.11 1.60
CA LEU A 13 4.26 -6.32 3.05
C LEU A 13 5.60 -6.42 3.78
N ASP A 14 6.63 -6.95 3.11
CA ASP A 14 8.00 -6.97 3.61
C ASP A 14 8.58 -5.54 3.75
N VAL A 15 8.28 -4.66 2.80
CA VAL A 15 8.67 -3.24 2.87
C VAL A 15 7.95 -2.56 4.03
N TYR A 16 6.67 -2.86 4.24
CA TYR A 16 5.91 -2.34 5.39
C TYR A 16 6.51 -2.83 6.72
N ALA A 17 6.81 -4.12 6.85
CA ALA A 17 7.41 -4.68 8.05
C ALA A 17 8.78 -4.06 8.34
N PHE A 18 9.60 -3.83 7.31
CA PHE A 18 10.87 -3.11 7.44
C PHE A 18 10.67 -1.67 7.95
N CYS A 19 9.69 -0.95 7.41
CA CYS A 19 9.35 0.40 7.86
C CYS A 19 8.89 0.42 9.33
N TYR A 20 8.04 -0.52 9.74
CA TYR A 20 7.62 -0.66 11.13
C TYR A 20 8.81 -0.94 12.05
N ALA A 21 9.66 -1.92 11.70
CA ALA A 21 10.86 -2.24 12.48
C ALA A 21 11.78 -1.02 12.66
N SER A 22 11.96 -0.23 11.60
CA SER A 22 12.73 1.01 11.66
C SER A 22 12.09 2.05 12.59
N LEU A 23 10.79 2.32 12.44
CA LEU A 23 10.06 3.32 13.25
C LEU A 23 9.92 2.91 14.71
N GLN A 24 9.79 1.62 14.98
CA GLN A 24 9.69 1.06 16.33
C GLN A 24 10.94 1.37 17.17
N THR A 25 12.13 1.51 16.55
CA THR A 25 13.36 1.90 17.26
C THR A 25 13.22 3.24 17.98
N ARG A 26 12.44 4.17 17.39
CA ARG A 26 12.24 5.52 17.92
C ARG A 26 10.96 5.66 18.73
N TRP A 27 9.93 4.89 18.39
CA TRP A 27 8.58 4.95 18.97
C TRP A 27 7.98 3.54 19.15
N PRO A 28 8.44 2.80 20.16
CA PRO A 28 8.17 1.36 20.28
C PRO A 28 6.69 1.00 20.47
N GLU A 29 5.93 1.82 21.22
CA GLU A 29 4.51 1.54 21.48
C GLU A 29 3.58 1.94 20.33
N ARG A 30 3.94 2.96 19.55
CA ARG A 30 3.10 3.46 18.44
C ARG A 30 3.33 2.74 17.13
N PHE A 31 4.56 2.25 16.92
CA PHE A 31 4.97 1.59 15.69
C PHE A 31 5.39 0.14 15.96
N ALA A 32 4.81 -0.49 16.97
CA ALA A 32 4.91 -1.94 17.09
C ALA A 32 4.38 -2.59 15.82
N THR A 33 5.18 -3.47 15.20
CA THR A 33 4.77 -4.21 14.01
C THR A 33 3.49 -5.01 14.32
N PRO A 34 2.41 -4.84 13.54
CA PRO A 34 1.20 -5.63 13.73
C PRO A 34 1.48 -7.12 13.54
N ALA A 35 0.92 -7.98 14.40
CA ALA A 35 1.12 -9.43 14.30
C ALA A 35 0.68 -10.00 12.94
N SER A 36 -0.47 -9.54 12.42
CA SER A 36 -0.96 -9.99 11.11
C SER A 36 0.00 -9.64 9.96
N LEU A 37 0.72 -8.52 10.06
CA LEU A 37 1.72 -8.15 9.04
C LEU A 37 2.91 -9.11 9.09
N GLN A 38 3.36 -9.45 10.31
CA GLN A 38 4.45 -10.39 10.50
C GLN A 38 4.09 -11.79 10.02
N GLU A 39 2.87 -12.26 10.30
CA GLU A 39 2.37 -13.56 9.82
C GLU A 39 2.42 -13.68 8.29
N HIS A 40 1.95 -12.66 7.56
CA HIS A 40 2.05 -12.65 6.09
C HIS A 40 3.50 -12.66 5.60
N VAL A 41 4.37 -11.85 6.21
CA VAL A 41 5.79 -11.79 5.83
C VAL A 41 6.50 -13.12 6.09
N ASP A 42 6.23 -13.76 7.22
CA ASP A 42 6.80 -15.06 7.58
C ASP A 42 6.28 -16.19 6.67
N ALA A 43 5.05 -16.08 6.17
CA ALA A 43 4.46 -16.97 5.18
C ALA A 43 4.97 -16.72 3.74
N GLY A 44 5.75 -15.65 3.49
CA GLY A 44 6.21 -15.27 2.16
C GLY A 44 5.15 -14.57 1.30
N GLU A 45 4.08 -14.08 1.92
CA GLU A 45 2.96 -13.40 1.31
C GLU A 45 3.23 -11.89 1.30
N TYR A 46 3.97 -11.42 0.30
CA TYR A 46 4.41 -10.02 0.22
C TYR A 46 3.45 -9.10 -0.55
N GLY A 47 2.22 -9.53 -0.79
CA GLY A 47 1.21 -8.81 -1.55
C GLY A 47 1.22 -9.14 -3.04
N THR A 48 0.95 -8.13 -3.86
CA THR A 48 0.76 -8.26 -5.32
C THR A 48 1.97 -8.87 -6.05
N LYS A 49 3.19 -8.68 -5.54
CA LYS A 49 4.40 -9.27 -6.14
C LYS A 49 4.50 -10.79 -5.96
N THR A 50 3.82 -11.35 -4.96
CA THR A 50 3.72 -12.79 -4.68
C THR A 50 2.33 -13.36 -4.99
N GLY A 51 1.37 -12.49 -5.36
CA GLY A 51 -0.02 -12.86 -5.63
C GLY A 51 -0.85 -13.17 -4.38
N SER A 52 -0.32 -12.91 -3.19
CA SER A 52 -0.98 -13.13 -1.90
C SER A 52 -0.41 -12.21 -0.83
N GLY A 53 -1.27 -11.70 0.05
CA GLY A 53 -1.02 -10.72 1.11
C GLY A 53 -2.31 -10.50 1.90
N TYR A 54 -2.65 -9.26 2.25
CA TYR A 54 -3.94 -8.98 2.91
C TYR A 54 -5.15 -9.20 2.00
N LEU A 55 -4.95 -9.03 0.69
CA LEU A 55 -5.93 -9.30 -0.34
C LEU A 55 -5.38 -10.37 -1.28
N ASP A 56 -6.20 -11.39 -1.52
CA ASP A 56 -5.94 -12.36 -2.58
C ASP A 56 -6.23 -11.71 -3.94
N VAL A 57 -5.18 -11.12 -4.51
CA VAL A 57 -5.19 -10.59 -5.86
C VAL A 57 -4.53 -11.61 -6.77
N PRO A 58 -5.30 -12.25 -7.69
CA PRO A 58 -4.73 -13.17 -8.66
C PRO A 58 -3.59 -12.49 -9.43
N ALA A 59 -2.47 -13.19 -9.62
CA ALA A 59 -1.30 -12.67 -10.33
C ALA A 59 -1.68 -12.11 -11.72
N GLU A 60 -2.57 -12.81 -12.42
CA GLU A 60 -3.14 -12.41 -13.73
C GLU A 60 -3.89 -11.07 -13.73
N ARG A 61 -4.38 -10.61 -12.58
CA ARG A 61 -5.08 -9.31 -12.43
C ARG A 61 -4.19 -8.20 -11.91
N THR A 62 -3.00 -8.53 -11.42
CA THR A 62 -2.08 -7.57 -10.80
C THR A 62 -1.67 -6.48 -11.78
N GLU A 63 -1.29 -6.83 -13.02
CA GLU A 63 -0.91 -5.84 -14.03
C GLU A 63 -2.06 -4.89 -14.38
N ALA A 64 -3.28 -5.42 -14.55
CA ALA A 64 -4.46 -4.63 -14.83
C ALA A 64 -4.79 -3.66 -13.67
N LEU A 65 -4.60 -4.10 -12.42
CA LEU A 65 -4.78 -3.26 -11.24
C LEU A 65 -3.74 -2.14 -11.16
N VAL A 66 -2.47 -2.44 -11.41
CA VAL A 66 -1.41 -1.42 -11.45
C VAL A 66 -1.66 -0.41 -12.57
N ALA A 67 -2.06 -0.87 -13.75
CA ALA A 67 -2.41 0.00 -14.88
C ALA A 67 -3.60 0.92 -14.54
N TYR A 68 -4.66 0.37 -13.94
CA TYR A 68 -5.81 1.15 -13.48
C TYR A 68 -5.41 2.18 -12.41
N ARG A 69 -4.56 1.79 -11.44
CA ARG A 69 -4.05 2.69 -10.40
C ARG A 69 -3.30 3.87 -11.00
N ASN A 70 -2.37 3.60 -11.91
CA ASN A 70 -1.57 4.65 -12.54
C ASN A 70 -2.46 5.62 -13.32
N LYS A 71 -3.41 5.10 -14.10
CA LYS A 71 -4.39 5.93 -14.82
C LYS A 71 -5.22 6.79 -13.86
N ALA A 72 -5.71 6.23 -12.76
CA ALA A 72 -6.52 6.95 -11.79
C ALA A 72 -5.74 8.08 -11.10
N TYR A 73 -4.48 7.85 -10.71
CA TYR A 73 -3.66 8.87 -10.06
C TYR A 73 -3.23 10.00 -11.00
N VAL A 74 -2.98 9.71 -12.28
CA VAL A 74 -2.75 10.76 -13.28
C VAL A 74 -3.99 11.63 -13.42
N ALA A 75 -5.18 11.03 -13.59
CA ALA A 75 -6.42 11.78 -13.75
C ALA A 75 -6.77 12.61 -12.51
N ILE A 76 -6.55 12.08 -11.30
CA ILE A 76 -6.76 12.84 -10.05
C ILE A 76 -5.79 14.01 -9.98
N LYS A 77 -4.51 13.83 -10.35
CA LYS A 77 -3.54 14.92 -10.38
C LYS A 77 -3.95 16.01 -11.36
N GLU A 78 -4.33 15.64 -12.58
CA GLU A 78 -4.80 16.60 -13.59
C GLU A 78 -6.00 17.40 -13.08
N LEU A 79 -6.96 16.74 -12.44
CA LEU A 79 -8.11 17.41 -11.82
C LEU A 79 -7.70 18.35 -10.69
N MET A 80 -6.76 17.95 -9.83
CA MET A 80 -6.24 18.80 -8.75
C MET A 80 -5.50 20.02 -9.30
N ASP A 81 -4.73 19.86 -10.37
CA ASP A 81 -4.03 20.95 -11.03
C ASP A 81 -5.02 21.93 -11.69
N GLU A 82 -6.13 21.42 -12.25
CA GLU A 82 -7.20 22.23 -12.85
C GLU A 82 -8.00 23.01 -11.80
N LEU A 83 -8.38 22.36 -10.69
CA LEU A 83 -9.16 22.99 -9.62
C LEU A 83 -8.36 24.02 -8.83
N GLY A 84 -7.03 23.85 -8.76
CA GLY A 84 -6.17 24.69 -7.95
C GLY A 84 -6.40 24.49 -6.43
N PRO A 85 -5.82 25.35 -5.59
CA PRO A 85 -6.03 25.27 -4.15
C PRO A 85 -7.51 25.46 -3.80
N ALA A 86 -7.99 24.74 -2.78
CA ALA A 86 -9.33 24.95 -2.26
C ALA A 86 -9.50 26.43 -1.87
N PRO A 87 -10.66 27.06 -2.16
CA PRO A 87 -10.96 28.42 -1.73
C PRO A 87 -11.31 28.41 -0.23
N THR A 88 -10.35 28.01 0.60
CA THR A 88 -10.36 28.24 2.03
C THR A 88 -9.74 29.62 2.23
N GLY A 89 -10.58 30.61 2.51
CA GLY A 89 -10.12 31.94 2.92
C GLY A 89 -9.26 31.90 4.18
#